data_AF-A0A3B0QYY2-F1
#
_entry.id   AF-A0A3B0QYY2-F1
#
_cell.length_a   1.000
_cell.length_b   1.000
_cell.length_c   1.000
_cell.angle_alpha   90.00
_cell.angle_beta   90.00
_cell.angle_gamma   90.00
#
_symmetry.space_group_name_H-M   'P 1'
#
loop_
_entity.id
_entity.type
_entity.pdbx_description
1 polymer ?
#
loop_
_entity_poly.entity_id
_entity_poly.type
_entity_poly.pdbx_seq_one_letter_code
_entity_poly.pdbx_strand_id
1 'polypeptide(L)'
;MTVFSQQKRVRDYGIEIGVLKTGILNAITDVAGVTVGHETIIVGDSIRTGVTAIIPHEDNIFQNKVPAAIYIGNGFGKLAGYTQVKELGNIETPIILTNTLSVPVASDALITYTLEQLENKDVRSVNSVVGETNDGWLNDIRGRHVTQRHVLNAIQNAKSGVVTEGNIGAGTGTICFGYKGGIGTSSRVIPKSLGGYTVGVLVQTNFGGVLEINGVPIAKELNKYPYKDKILNDADGMDHV
;
A
#
# COMPACT_ATOMS: atom_id res chain seq x y z
N MET A 1 25.35 0.53 3.64
CA MET A 1 24.19 0.99 4.44
C MET A 1 23.02 1.14 3.50
N THR A 2 22.09 0.20 3.51
CA THR A 2 20.90 0.30 2.69
C THR A 2 19.92 1.20 3.42
N VAL A 3 19.66 2.40 2.87
CA VAL A 3 18.77 3.40 3.47
C VAL A 3 17.34 2.92 3.26
N PHE A 4 16.89 2.01 4.12
CA PHE A 4 15.50 1.59 4.18
C PHE A 4 14.81 2.33 5.31
N SER A 5 13.67 2.93 4.97
CA SER A 5 12.72 3.56 5.89
C SER A 5 13.02 5.00 6.35
N GLN A 6 11.92 5.73 6.52
CA GLN A 6 11.86 7.04 7.13
C GLN A 6 12.17 6.91 8.63
N GLN A 7 13.20 7.62 9.13
CA GLN A 7 13.62 7.52 10.54
C GLN A 7 12.63 8.15 11.54
N LYS A 8 11.81 9.10 11.08
CA LYS A 8 10.85 9.85 11.89
C LYS A 8 9.55 10.01 11.14
N ARG A 9 8.43 9.73 11.80
CA ARG A 9 7.07 9.87 11.25
C ARG A 9 6.58 11.31 11.39
N VAL A 10 5.49 11.63 10.71
CA VAL A 10 4.91 12.99 10.70
C VAL A 10 4.67 13.56 12.10
N ARG A 11 4.22 12.72 13.05
CA ARG A 11 3.98 13.11 14.44
C ARG A 11 5.25 13.36 15.26
N ASP A 12 6.38 12.77 14.89
CA ASP A 12 7.68 13.01 15.56
C ASP A 12 8.21 14.43 15.28
N TYR A 13 7.63 15.10 14.29
CA TYR A 13 7.86 16.52 13.99
C TYR A 13 6.80 17.44 14.62
N GLY A 14 5.92 16.92 15.48
CA GLY A 14 4.85 17.69 16.11
C GLY A 14 3.65 17.98 15.20
N ILE A 15 3.57 17.34 14.03
CA ILE A 15 2.45 17.53 13.09
C ILE A 15 1.37 16.49 13.40
N GLU A 16 0.26 16.95 13.99
CA GLU A 16 -0.89 16.11 14.32
C GLU A 16 -1.99 16.23 13.27
N ILE A 17 -2.28 15.11 12.58
CA ILE A 17 -3.34 15.04 11.57
C ILE A 17 -4.64 14.57 12.22
N GLY A 18 -5.67 15.42 12.16
CA GLY A 18 -7.01 15.17 12.72
C GLY A 18 -7.05 15.21 14.25
N VAL A 19 -8.22 14.90 14.82
CA VAL A 19 -8.49 15.10 16.27
C VAL A 19 -8.45 13.83 17.12
N LEU A 20 -8.44 12.65 16.48
CA LEU A 20 -8.46 11.36 17.19
C LEU A 20 -7.04 10.94 17.61
N LYS A 21 -6.95 10.27 18.77
CA LYS A 21 -5.71 9.63 19.23
C LYS A 21 -5.38 8.43 18.35
N THR A 22 -4.09 8.17 18.15
CA THR A 22 -3.61 6.97 17.47
C THR A 22 -3.67 5.75 18.39
N GLY A 23 -3.53 4.55 17.82
CA GLY A 23 -3.10 3.39 18.58
C GLY A 23 -1.64 3.53 19.02
N ILE A 24 -1.14 2.51 19.74
CA ILE A 24 0.21 2.52 20.33
C ILE A 24 1.28 2.58 19.24
N LEU A 25 1.06 1.85 18.14
CA LEU A 25 2.01 1.76 17.03
C LEU A 25 1.74 2.83 15.96
N ASN A 26 0.56 3.46 16.00
CA ASN A 26 0.03 4.31 14.95
C ASN A 26 0.16 3.62 13.57
N ALA A 27 -0.29 2.37 13.50
CA ALA A 27 -0.18 1.51 12.32
C ALA A 27 -1.39 0.59 12.18
N ILE A 28 -1.61 0.02 11.00
CA ILE A 28 -2.73 -0.89 10.74
C ILE A 28 -2.74 -2.10 11.70
N THR A 29 -1.56 -2.51 12.15
CA THR A 29 -1.33 -3.59 13.12
C THR A 29 -1.78 -3.27 14.55
N ASP A 30 -2.23 -2.03 14.84
CA ASP A 30 -2.97 -1.75 16.08
C ASP A 30 -4.37 -2.41 16.08
N VAL A 31 -4.88 -2.85 14.92
CA VAL A 31 -6.06 -3.71 14.84
C VAL A 31 -5.63 -5.13 15.19
N ALA A 32 -6.20 -5.68 16.26
CA ALA A 32 -5.84 -7.01 16.77
C ALA A 32 -5.97 -8.10 15.69
N GLY A 33 -4.96 -8.97 15.61
CA GLY A 33 -4.88 -10.05 14.61
C GLY A 33 -4.29 -9.63 13.27
N VAL A 34 -4.30 -8.34 12.91
CA VAL A 34 -3.74 -7.88 11.64
C VAL A 34 -2.22 -7.91 11.68
N THR A 35 -1.63 -8.50 10.65
CA THR A 35 -0.18 -8.54 10.44
C THR A 35 0.20 -8.01 9.06
N VAL A 36 1.42 -7.46 8.94
CA VAL A 36 1.94 -6.92 7.68
C VAL A 36 3.32 -7.49 7.42
N GLY A 37 3.56 -7.91 6.19
CA GLY A 37 4.85 -8.43 5.74
C GLY A 37 5.29 -7.77 4.43
N HIS A 38 6.60 -7.68 4.23
CA HIS A 38 7.20 -7.08 3.04
C HIS A 38 8.22 -8.02 2.43
N GLU A 39 8.31 -8.00 1.10
CA GLU A 39 9.46 -8.50 0.34
C GLU A 39 9.94 -7.38 -0.58
N THR A 40 11.17 -6.92 -0.36
CA THR A 40 11.75 -5.75 -1.06
C THR A 40 12.80 -6.21 -2.06
N ILE A 41 12.65 -5.84 -3.33
CA ILE A 41 13.50 -6.29 -4.43
C ILE A 41 14.26 -5.09 -5.00
N ILE A 42 15.55 -5.02 -4.67
CA ILE A 42 16.48 -4.02 -5.18
C ILE A 42 17.67 -4.73 -5.78
N VAL A 43 17.78 -4.71 -7.11
CA VAL A 43 18.86 -5.39 -7.85
C VAL A 43 19.39 -4.46 -8.94
N GLY A 44 20.72 -4.38 -9.03
CA GLY A 44 21.41 -3.50 -9.97
C GLY A 44 20.90 -2.06 -9.88
N ASP A 45 20.79 -1.39 -11.03
CA ASP A 45 20.40 0.02 -11.09
C ASP A 45 18.94 0.25 -11.48
N SER A 46 18.22 -0.78 -11.91
CA SER A 46 16.89 -0.65 -12.54
C SER A 46 15.77 -1.47 -11.88
N ILE A 47 16.07 -2.41 -10.98
CA ILE A 47 15.02 -3.22 -10.33
C ILE A 47 14.72 -2.61 -8.96
N ARG A 48 13.52 -2.04 -8.80
CA ARG A 48 13.08 -1.31 -7.59
C ARG A 48 11.61 -1.61 -7.33
N THR A 49 11.30 -2.83 -6.92
CA THR A 49 9.90 -3.28 -6.75
C THR A 49 9.76 -4.18 -5.52
N GLY A 50 8.60 -4.79 -5.34
CA GLY A 50 8.39 -5.74 -4.27
C GLY A 50 6.93 -6.08 -4.04
N VAL A 51 6.69 -6.66 -2.87
CA VAL A 51 5.39 -7.15 -2.44
C VAL A 51 5.14 -6.70 -1.00
N THR A 52 3.89 -6.37 -0.69
CA THR A 52 3.43 -6.17 0.68
C THR A 52 2.19 -7.02 0.91
N ALA A 53 2.22 -7.84 1.95
CA ALA A 53 1.12 -8.69 2.35
C ALA A 53 0.46 -8.11 3.60
N ILE A 54 -0.87 -8.09 3.61
CA ILE A 54 -1.69 -7.74 4.77
C ILE A 54 -2.53 -8.98 5.09
N ILE A 55 -2.30 -9.55 6.27
CA ILE A 55 -3.02 -10.73 6.74
C ILE A 55 -4.03 -10.25 7.79
N PRO A 56 -5.35 -10.47 7.59
CA PRO A 56 -6.36 -9.93 8.49
C PRO A 56 -6.41 -10.65 9.85
N HIS A 57 -6.02 -11.92 9.92
CA HIS A 57 -5.86 -12.73 11.14
C HIS A 57 -4.95 -13.94 10.86
N GLU A 58 -4.53 -14.65 11.91
CA GLU A 58 -3.58 -15.77 11.80
C GLU A 58 -4.23 -17.12 11.44
N ASP A 59 -5.55 -17.26 11.63
CA ASP A 59 -6.28 -18.46 11.21
C ASP A 59 -6.36 -18.58 9.67
N ASN A 60 -6.82 -19.73 9.19
CA ASN A 60 -7.10 -19.95 7.76
C ASN A 60 -8.21 -19.01 7.25
N ILE A 61 -7.84 -17.99 6.47
CA ILE A 61 -8.75 -16.93 5.97
C ILE A 61 -9.81 -17.48 5.01
N PHE A 62 -9.50 -18.56 4.29
CA PHE A 62 -10.49 -19.16 3.39
C PHE A 62 -11.63 -19.81 4.18
N GLN A 63 -11.30 -20.45 5.31
CA GLN A 63 -12.28 -21.06 6.21
C GLN A 63 -12.97 -20.00 7.09
N ASN A 64 -12.22 -19.02 7.58
CA ASN A 64 -12.69 -17.93 8.42
C ASN A 64 -12.67 -16.60 7.65
N LYS A 65 -13.61 -16.41 6.73
CA LYS A 65 -13.65 -15.24 5.84
C LYS A 65 -13.89 -13.94 6.61
N VAL A 66 -13.34 -12.84 6.10
CA VAL A 66 -13.41 -11.53 6.76
C VAL A 66 -14.35 -10.59 5.99
N PRO A 67 -15.38 -10.01 6.64
CA PRO A 67 -16.24 -9.03 5.99
C PRO A 67 -15.44 -7.88 5.39
N ALA A 68 -15.74 -7.52 4.15
CA ALA A 68 -14.98 -6.55 3.40
C ALA A 68 -15.83 -5.83 2.34
N ALA A 69 -15.41 -4.61 2.02
CA ALA A 69 -15.95 -3.82 0.93
C ALA A 69 -14.81 -3.10 0.21
N ILE A 70 -14.99 -2.85 -1.08
CA ILE A 70 -14.03 -2.12 -1.90
C ILE A 70 -14.75 -0.95 -2.57
N TYR A 71 -14.14 0.23 -2.46
CA TYR A 71 -14.59 1.44 -3.15
C TYR A 71 -13.57 1.85 -4.22
N ILE A 72 -14.05 2.09 -5.44
CA ILE A 72 -13.24 2.52 -6.57
C ILE A 72 -13.45 4.02 -6.77
N GLY A 73 -12.50 4.84 -6.32
CA GLY A 73 -12.52 6.29 -6.57
C GLY A 73 -12.16 6.64 -8.02
N ASN A 74 -11.15 5.97 -8.58
CA ASN A 74 -10.79 6.05 -9.99
C ASN A 74 -10.33 4.65 -10.46
N GLY A 75 -10.86 4.19 -11.60
CA GLY A 75 -10.68 2.83 -12.09
C GLY A 75 -9.43 2.59 -12.94
N PHE A 76 -8.47 3.51 -13.00
CA PHE A 76 -7.25 3.34 -13.81
C PHE A 76 -6.21 2.44 -13.10
N GLY A 77 -6.62 1.25 -12.67
CA GLY A 77 -5.78 0.28 -11.97
C GLY A 77 -6.18 -1.17 -12.29
N LYS A 78 -5.34 -2.13 -11.89
CA LYS A 78 -5.56 -3.57 -12.13
C LYS A 78 -5.82 -4.27 -10.80
N LEU A 79 -7.02 -4.06 -10.26
CA LEU A 79 -7.44 -4.69 -9.02
C LEU A 79 -8.00 -6.10 -9.28
N ALA A 80 -7.39 -7.12 -8.68
CA ALA A 80 -7.90 -8.50 -8.72
C ALA A 80 -8.90 -8.77 -7.58
N GLY A 81 -9.90 -9.61 -7.85
CA GLY A 81 -10.85 -10.15 -6.87
C GLY A 81 -12.05 -9.27 -6.51
N TYR A 82 -12.11 -8.03 -7.04
CA TYR A 82 -13.15 -7.06 -6.72
C TYR A 82 -14.58 -7.56 -6.92
N THR A 83 -14.87 -8.24 -8.03
CA THR A 83 -16.25 -8.63 -8.39
C THR A 83 -16.87 -9.56 -7.35
N GLN A 84 -16.12 -10.53 -6.83
CA GLN A 84 -16.62 -11.43 -5.78
C GLN A 84 -16.69 -10.74 -4.42
N VAL A 85 -15.75 -9.84 -4.08
CA VAL A 85 -15.88 -9.03 -2.84
C VAL A 85 -17.14 -8.17 -2.89
N LYS A 86 -17.46 -7.58 -4.04
CA LYS A 86 -18.69 -6.80 -4.23
C LYS A 86 -19.95 -7.65 -4.07
N GLU A 87 -19.93 -8.88 -4.57
CA GLU A 87 -21.07 -9.80 -4.52
C GLU A 87 -21.29 -10.41 -3.13
N LEU A 88 -20.21 -10.89 -2.50
CA LEU A 88 -20.28 -11.69 -1.27
C LEU A 88 -19.92 -10.91 0.01
N GLY A 89 -19.36 -9.70 -0.11
CA GLY A 89 -19.07 -8.82 1.01
C GLY A 89 -17.96 -9.33 1.94
N ASN A 90 -17.01 -10.13 1.43
CA ASN A 90 -15.91 -10.68 2.22
C ASN A 90 -14.64 -10.92 1.39
N ILE A 91 -13.51 -11.04 2.08
CA ILE A 91 -12.25 -11.58 1.56
C ILE A 91 -11.98 -12.98 2.13
N GLU A 92 -11.34 -13.81 1.33
CA GLU A 92 -11.03 -15.22 1.65
C GLU A 92 -9.53 -15.56 1.48
N THR A 93 -8.71 -14.53 1.26
CA THR A 93 -7.26 -14.61 1.10
C THR A 93 -6.58 -13.43 1.81
N PRO A 94 -5.27 -13.49 2.07
CA PRO A 94 -4.49 -12.29 2.35
C PRO A 94 -4.66 -11.22 1.26
N ILE A 95 -4.49 -9.96 1.62
CA ILE A 95 -4.44 -8.86 0.64
C ILE A 95 -2.98 -8.68 0.22
N ILE A 96 -2.72 -8.72 -1.09
CA ILE A 96 -1.39 -8.45 -1.64
C ILE A 96 -1.39 -7.11 -2.36
N LEU A 97 -0.34 -6.32 -2.11
CA LEU A 97 -0.01 -5.13 -2.89
C LEU A 97 1.30 -5.37 -3.66
N THR A 98 1.38 -4.92 -4.91
CA THR A 98 2.58 -5.03 -5.77
C THR A 98 2.57 -3.99 -6.91
N ASN A 99 3.37 -4.18 -7.95
CA ASN A 99 3.34 -3.36 -9.17
C ASN A 99 2.32 -3.87 -10.20
N THR A 100 1.92 -3.00 -11.14
CA THR A 100 0.86 -3.27 -12.12
C THR A 100 1.03 -4.59 -12.88
N LEU A 101 2.23 -4.89 -13.38
CA LEU A 101 2.46 -6.07 -14.24
C LEU A 101 2.73 -7.35 -13.44
N SER A 102 2.74 -7.24 -12.11
CA SER A 102 2.91 -8.34 -11.17
C SER A 102 1.60 -8.78 -10.50
N VAL A 103 0.47 -8.13 -10.79
CA VAL A 103 -0.86 -8.58 -10.32
C VAL A 103 -1.14 -10.04 -10.67
N PRO A 104 -0.90 -10.53 -11.91
CA PRO A 104 -1.18 -11.93 -12.25
C PRO A 104 -0.37 -12.94 -11.42
N VAL A 105 0.92 -12.68 -11.18
CA VAL A 105 1.77 -13.60 -10.39
C VAL A 105 1.45 -13.53 -8.89
N ALA A 106 1.00 -12.38 -8.40
CA ALA A 106 0.49 -12.27 -7.03
C ALA A 106 -0.84 -13.01 -6.83
N SER A 107 -1.75 -12.93 -7.80
CA SER A 107 -2.98 -13.73 -7.80
C SER A 107 -2.69 -15.23 -7.84
N ASP A 108 -1.78 -15.66 -8.71
CA ASP A 108 -1.33 -17.06 -8.78
C ASP A 108 -0.73 -17.53 -7.44
N ALA A 109 0.14 -16.73 -6.82
CA ALA A 109 0.69 -17.04 -5.51
C ALA A 109 -0.37 -17.18 -4.40
N LEU A 110 -1.40 -16.32 -4.40
CA LEU A 110 -2.50 -16.42 -3.44
C LEU A 110 -3.35 -17.68 -3.64
N ILE A 111 -3.55 -18.09 -4.89
CA ILE A 111 -4.23 -19.36 -5.22
C ILE A 111 -3.40 -20.53 -4.66
N THR A 112 -2.10 -20.58 -4.97
CA THR A 112 -1.18 -21.60 -4.43
C THR A 112 -1.18 -21.62 -2.90
N TYR A 113 -0.95 -20.48 -2.25
CA TYR A 113 -0.96 -20.35 -0.78
C TYR A 113 -2.24 -20.89 -0.14
N THR A 114 -3.39 -20.66 -0.79
CA THR A 114 -4.68 -21.08 -0.25
C THR A 114 -4.90 -22.58 -0.44
N LEU A 115 -4.60 -23.12 -1.62
CA LEU A 115 -4.82 -24.54 -1.94
C LEU A 115 -3.83 -25.48 -1.25
N GLU A 116 -2.65 -25.00 -0.86
CA GLU A 116 -1.66 -25.81 -0.14
C GLU A 116 -2.01 -26.08 1.34
N GLN A 117 -2.98 -25.35 1.90
CA GLN A 117 -3.41 -25.54 3.29
C GLN A 117 -4.25 -26.82 3.41
N LEU A 118 -3.91 -27.66 4.39
CA LEU A 118 -4.55 -28.97 4.58
C LEU A 118 -6.08 -28.90 4.74
N GLU A 119 -6.58 -27.87 5.43
CA GLU A 119 -8.00 -27.63 5.63
C GLU A 119 -8.73 -27.24 4.33
N ASN A 120 -7.98 -26.84 3.30
CA ASN A 120 -8.51 -26.39 2.01
C ASN A 120 -8.47 -27.50 0.93
N LYS A 121 -8.26 -28.76 1.31
CA LYS A 121 -8.15 -29.90 0.38
C LYS A 121 -9.33 -30.07 -0.60
N ASP A 122 -10.52 -29.62 -0.22
CA ASP A 122 -11.75 -29.73 -1.01
C ASP A 122 -12.13 -28.42 -1.74
N VAL A 123 -11.29 -27.37 -1.62
CA VAL A 123 -11.48 -26.06 -2.26
C VAL A 123 -11.24 -26.16 -3.76
N ARG A 124 -12.14 -25.59 -4.56
CA ARG A 124 -12.12 -25.69 -6.03
C ARG A 124 -11.77 -24.39 -6.75
N SER A 125 -11.95 -23.25 -6.08
CA SER A 125 -11.67 -21.91 -6.60
C SER A 125 -11.30 -20.99 -5.46
N VAL A 126 -10.48 -19.98 -5.77
CA VAL A 126 -9.99 -19.00 -4.79
C VAL A 126 -10.10 -17.61 -5.41
N ASN A 127 -10.72 -16.68 -4.69
CA ASN A 127 -10.73 -15.28 -5.03
C ASN A 127 -9.54 -14.55 -4.39
N SER A 128 -8.52 -14.32 -5.20
CA SER A 128 -7.33 -13.56 -4.80
C SER A 128 -7.60 -12.05 -4.79
N VAL A 129 -7.20 -11.36 -3.71
CA VAL A 129 -7.35 -9.90 -3.59
C VAL A 129 -5.98 -9.24 -3.74
N VAL A 130 -5.77 -8.59 -4.89
CA VAL A 130 -4.48 -7.98 -5.24
C VAL A 130 -4.68 -6.54 -5.72
N GLY A 131 -4.08 -5.60 -4.99
CA GLY A 131 -3.96 -4.20 -5.37
C GLY A 131 -2.59 -3.88 -5.98
N GLU A 132 -2.50 -2.77 -6.72
CA GLU A 132 -1.26 -2.37 -7.36
C GLU A 132 -1.11 -0.87 -7.52
N THR A 133 0.13 -0.45 -7.77
CA THR A 133 0.43 0.83 -8.42
C THR A 133 1.53 0.66 -9.46
N ASN A 134 1.65 1.57 -10.41
CA ASN A 134 2.68 1.51 -11.44
C ASN A 134 4.03 2.11 -10.98
N ASP A 135 5.04 1.28 -10.76
CA ASP A 135 6.39 1.70 -10.36
C ASP A 135 7.37 1.86 -11.55
N GLY A 136 6.88 1.83 -12.79
CA GLY A 136 7.67 1.77 -14.02
C GLY A 136 8.58 2.96 -14.31
N TRP A 137 8.53 4.02 -13.50
CA TRP A 137 9.48 5.13 -13.59
C TRP A 137 10.82 4.79 -12.93
N LEU A 138 10.81 4.15 -11.76
CA LEU A 138 12.02 3.77 -11.02
C LEU A 138 12.38 2.29 -11.18
N ASN A 139 11.44 1.49 -11.65
CA ASN A 139 11.57 0.04 -11.81
C ASN A 139 11.48 -0.37 -13.27
N ASP A 140 12.26 -1.37 -13.66
CA ASP A 140 12.02 -2.15 -14.87
C ASP A 140 10.76 -3.02 -14.70
N ILE A 141 9.60 -2.37 -14.78
CA ILE A 141 8.29 -3.04 -14.62
C ILE A 141 8.03 -4.06 -15.73
N ARG A 142 8.63 -3.86 -16.92
CA ARG A 142 8.47 -4.74 -18.07
C ARG A 142 9.20 -6.07 -17.88
N GLY A 143 10.30 -6.08 -17.11
CA GLY A 143 11.02 -7.29 -16.75
C GLY A 143 10.28 -8.22 -15.79
N ARG A 144 9.18 -7.76 -15.16
CA ARG A 144 8.30 -8.59 -14.30
C ARG A 144 9.06 -9.38 -13.23
N HIS A 145 9.91 -8.68 -12.48
CA HIS A 145 10.86 -9.26 -11.51
C HIS A 145 10.24 -9.85 -10.23
N VAL A 146 8.96 -9.59 -9.97
CA VAL A 146 8.23 -10.25 -8.87
C VAL A 146 7.92 -11.69 -9.27
N THR A 147 8.21 -12.62 -8.37
CA THR A 147 7.96 -14.05 -8.55
C THR A 147 6.95 -14.53 -7.51
N GLN A 148 6.39 -15.71 -7.71
CA GLN A 148 5.51 -16.35 -6.74
C GLN A 148 6.17 -16.45 -5.34
N ARG A 149 7.46 -16.83 -5.31
CA ARG A 149 8.24 -16.92 -4.07
C ARG A 149 8.36 -15.58 -3.34
N HIS A 150 8.49 -14.46 -4.05
CA HIS A 150 8.52 -13.14 -3.42
C HIS A 150 7.20 -12.82 -2.69
N VAL A 151 6.06 -13.27 -3.24
CA VAL A 151 4.75 -13.08 -2.62
C VAL A 151 4.60 -13.97 -1.39
N LEU A 152 4.97 -15.25 -1.49
CA LEU A 152 4.95 -16.19 -0.37
C LEU A 152 5.89 -15.75 0.77
N ASN A 153 7.08 -15.24 0.44
CA ASN A 153 8.00 -14.63 1.41
C ASN A 153 7.34 -13.44 2.13
N ALA A 154 6.64 -12.55 1.41
CA ALA A 154 5.95 -11.43 2.04
C ALA A 154 4.84 -11.89 3.00
N ILE A 155 4.11 -12.95 2.67
CA ILE A 155 3.11 -13.56 3.56
C ILE A 155 3.79 -14.17 4.79
N GLN A 156 4.86 -14.94 4.61
CA GLN A 156 5.61 -15.58 5.70
C GLN A 156 6.26 -14.57 6.64
N ASN A 157 6.74 -13.44 6.10
CA ASN A 157 7.37 -12.37 6.87
C ASN A 157 6.34 -11.50 7.63
N ALA A 158 5.04 -11.74 7.45
CA ALA A 158 4.01 -10.93 8.06
C ALA A 158 4.00 -11.09 9.59
N LYS A 159 4.01 -9.96 10.28
CA LYS A 159 3.98 -9.90 11.74
C LYS A 159 3.21 -8.68 12.24
N SER A 160 2.75 -8.77 13.49
CA SER A 160 2.22 -7.60 14.20
C SER A 160 3.36 -6.66 14.63
N GLY A 161 3.03 -5.56 15.33
CA GLY A 161 4.00 -4.58 15.78
C GLY A 161 4.26 -3.47 14.76
N VAL A 162 5.40 -2.80 14.90
CA VAL A 162 5.77 -1.64 14.05
C VAL A 162 5.90 -2.09 12.59
N VAL A 163 5.20 -1.38 11.70
CA VAL A 163 5.27 -1.59 10.25
C VAL A 163 6.32 -0.66 9.66
N THR A 164 7.25 -1.21 8.88
CA THR A 164 8.24 -0.42 8.16
C THR A 164 7.57 0.39 7.05
N GLU A 165 7.86 1.68 6.95
CA GLU A 165 7.28 2.59 5.95
C GLU A 165 8.31 3.06 4.92
N GLY A 166 7.84 3.66 3.82
CA GLY A 166 8.64 4.24 2.74
C GLY A 166 8.98 3.24 1.63
N ASN A 167 10.25 3.16 1.26
CA ASN A 167 10.77 2.42 0.10
C ASN A 167 10.92 0.92 0.40
N ILE A 168 9.84 0.29 0.81
CA ILE A 168 9.80 -1.10 1.25
C ILE A 168 8.65 -1.83 0.56
N GLY A 169 8.82 -3.13 0.35
CA GLY A 169 7.81 -4.00 -0.22
C GLY A 169 7.30 -3.47 -1.56
N ALA A 170 5.98 -3.34 -1.70
CA ALA A 170 5.37 -2.84 -2.91
C ALA A 170 5.52 -1.32 -3.11
N GLY A 171 5.93 -0.59 -2.07
CA GLY A 171 6.26 0.83 -2.14
C GLY A 171 7.65 1.16 -2.70
N THR A 172 8.49 0.14 -2.94
CA THR A 172 9.92 0.32 -3.27
C THR A 172 10.17 1.32 -4.40
N GLY A 173 9.52 1.15 -5.56
CA GLY A 173 9.72 1.99 -6.74
C GLY A 173 8.68 3.10 -6.94
N THR A 174 7.86 3.39 -5.92
CA THR A 174 6.73 4.33 -6.06
C THR A 174 7.12 5.80 -5.85
N ILE A 175 6.34 6.71 -6.46
CA ILE A 175 6.51 8.17 -6.42
C ILE A 175 5.18 8.84 -6.06
N CYS A 176 5.19 9.75 -5.09
CA CYS A 176 4.01 10.47 -4.65
C CYS A 176 4.27 11.98 -4.63
N PHE A 177 3.40 12.77 -5.27
CA PHE A 177 3.52 14.22 -5.45
C PHE A 177 4.88 14.70 -6.02
N GLY A 178 5.54 13.86 -6.84
CA GLY A 178 6.87 14.16 -7.38
C GLY A 178 8.03 13.94 -6.39
N TYR A 179 7.73 13.46 -5.17
CA TYR A 179 8.70 12.99 -4.19
C TYR A 179 8.71 11.46 -4.17
N LYS A 180 9.68 10.88 -3.47
CA LYS A 180 9.68 9.43 -3.24
C LYS A 180 8.43 9.05 -2.44
N GLY A 181 7.62 8.16 -3.01
CA GLY A 181 6.44 7.58 -2.37
C GLY A 181 6.79 6.34 -1.55
N GLY A 182 5.79 5.53 -1.24
CA GLY A 182 6.04 4.26 -0.56
C GLY A 182 4.84 3.67 0.15
N ILE A 183 5.15 2.73 1.05
CA ILE A 183 4.21 2.25 2.06
C ILE A 183 4.07 3.32 3.16
N GLY A 184 2.84 3.60 3.55
CA GLY A 184 2.52 4.40 4.73
C GLY A 184 1.43 3.73 5.53
N THR A 185 1.37 3.98 6.85
CA THR A 185 0.33 3.42 7.70
C THR A 185 -0.06 4.41 8.80
N SER A 186 -1.24 4.23 9.39
CA SER A 186 -1.68 5.00 10.55
C SER A 186 -2.83 4.26 11.25
N SER A 187 -3.14 4.61 12.49
CA SER A 187 -4.35 4.13 13.15
C SER A 187 -5.00 5.22 13.98
N ARG A 188 -6.29 5.04 14.31
CA ARG A 188 -7.03 5.84 15.29
C ARG A 188 -7.83 4.95 16.22
N VAL A 189 -7.92 5.37 17.48
CA VAL A 189 -8.72 4.69 18.50
C VAL A 189 -9.91 5.57 18.85
N ILE A 190 -11.10 5.00 18.71
CA ILE A 190 -12.36 5.64 19.09
C ILE A 190 -12.52 5.58 20.62
N PRO A 191 -13.02 6.63 21.29
CA PRO A 191 -13.26 6.60 22.73
C PRO A 191 -14.15 5.42 23.15
N LYS A 192 -13.92 4.87 24.36
CA LYS A 192 -14.72 3.76 24.89
C LYS A 192 -16.22 4.07 24.96
N SER A 193 -16.59 5.32 25.25
CA SER A 193 -17.97 5.79 25.24
C SER A 193 -18.65 5.74 23.87
N LEU A 194 -17.87 5.58 22.79
CA LEU A 194 -18.30 5.50 21.40
C LEU A 194 -17.96 4.14 20.76
N GLY A 195 -17.69 3.11 21.58
CA GLY A 195 -17.47 1.73 21.12
C GLY A 195 -16.04 1.21 21.23
N GLY A 196 -15.04 2.09 21.41
CA GLY A 196 -13.66 1.65 21.68
C GLY A 196 -12.91 1.00 20.52
N TYR A 197 -13.44 1.06 19.29
CA TYR A 197 -12.85 0.42 18.12
C TYR A 197 -11.53 1.08 17.67
N THR A 198 -10.66 0.28 17.07
CA THR A 198 -9.47 0.74 16.37
C THR A 198 -9.70 0.72 14.86
N VAL A 199 -9.37 1.81 14.18
CA VAL A 199 -9.35 1.89 12.71
C VAL A 199 -7.90 2.00 12.27
N GLY A 200 -7.42 0.99 11.54
CA GLY A 200 -6.08 0.94 10.95
C GLY A 200 -6.11 1.22 9.45
N VAL A 201 -5.06 1.84 8.93
CA VAL A 201 -4.91 2.16 7.49
C VAL A 201 -3.50 1.81 7.05
N LEU A 202 -3.37 1.20 5.86
CA LEU A 202 -2.13 1.04 5.14
C LEU A 202 -2.34 1.51 3.70
N VAL A 203 -1.38 2.25 3.17
CA VAL A 203 -1.40 2.82 1.82
C VAL A 203 -0.13 2.46 1.05
N GLN A 204 -0.26 2.24 -0.25
CA GLN A 204 0.84 2.25 -1.21
C GLN A 204 0.67 3.49 -2.09
N THR A 205 1.50 4.50 -1.86
CA THR A 205 1.32 5.84 -2.44
C THR A 205 2.08 5.98 -3.76
N ASN A 206 1.35 6.24 -4.85
CA ASN A 206 1.94 6.40 -6.18
C ASN A 206 1.13 7.34 -7.10
N PHE A 207 0.81 8.54 -6.61
CA PHE A 207 -0.06 9.49 -7.31
C PHE A 207 0.49 10.91 -7.25
N GLY A 208 0.06 11.75 -8.20
CA GLY A 208 0.42 13.17 -8.27
C GLY A 208 -0.65 14.10 -7.68
N GLY A 209 -0.46 15.40 -7.86
CA GLY A 209 -1.39 16.43 -7.39
C GLY A 209 -0.64 17.60 -6.75
N VAL A 210 -1.36 18.39 -5.96
CA VAL A 210 -0.78 19.48 -5.16
C VAL A 210 -0.62 18.96 -3.73
N LEU A 211 0.62 18.83 -3.26
CA LEU A 211 0.90 18.34 -1.91
C LEU A 211 0.41 19.34 -0.86
N GLU A 212 -0.47 18.85 0.01
CA GLU A 212 -0.92 19.52 1.22
C GLU A 212 -0.60 18.63 2.42
N ILE A 213 -0.13 19.23 3.52
CA ILE A 213 0.07 18.54 4.80
C ILE A 213 -0.71 19.28 5.86
N ASN A 214 -1.73 18.65 6.42
CA ASN A 214 -2.57 19.18 7.50
C ASN A 214 -3.12 20.59 7.20
N GLY A 215 -3.65 20.82 5.98
CA GLY A 215 -4.16 22.12 5.56
C GLY A 215 -3.11 23.08 4.98
N VAL A 216 -1.82 22.79 5.11
CA VAL A 216 -0.74 23.67 4.62
C VAL A 216 -0.38 23.31 3.17
N PRO A 217 -0.41 24.25 2.21
CA PRO A 217 -0.15 23.99 0.80
C PRO A 217 1.36 23.86 0.50
N ILE A 218 1.98 22.77 0.98
CA ILE A 218 3.43 22.52 0.90
C ILE A 218 3.99 22.67 -0.52
N ALA A 219 3.26 22.22 -1.54
CA ALA A 219 3.70 22.38 -2.92
C ALA A 219 3.97 23.85 -3.30
N LYS A 220 3.16 24.79 -2.78
CA LYS A 220 3.34 26.23 -2.96
C LYS A 220 4.52 26.76 -2.14
N GLU A 221 4.57 26.41 -0.84
CA GLU A 221 5.63 26.83 0.08
C GLU A 221 7.03 26.41 -0.39
N LEU A 222 7.15 25.21 -0.97
CA LEU A 222 8.41 24.68 -1.49
C LEU A 222 8.62 25.00 -2.98
N ASN A 223 7.69 25.72 -3.61
CA ASN A 223 7.74 26.06 -5.03
C ASN A 223 7.94 24.83 -5.94
N LYS A 224 7.26 23.72 -5.58
CA LYS A 224 7.26 22.40 -6.24
C LYS A 224 5.82 21.95 -6.50
N TYR A 225 5.17 22.58 -7.47
CA TYR A 225 3.84 22.23 -7.95
C TYR A 225 3.86 21.85 -9.44
N PRO A 226 2.90 21.03 -9.92
CA PRO A 226 2.84 20.63 -11.32
C PRO A 226 2.83 21.83 -12.27
N TYR A 227 3.52 21.69 -13.42
CA TYR A 227 3.55 22.67 -14.51
C TYR A 227 4.15 24.04 -14.17
N LYS A 228 4.78 24.22 -13.00
CA LYS A 228 5.40 25.49 -12.60
C LYS A 228 6.22 26.14 -13.72
N ASP A 229 7.16 25.42 -14.33
CA ASP A 229 8.04 26.00 -15.35
C ASP A 229 7.24 26.46 -16.58
N LYS A 230 6.17 25.75 -16.94
CA LYS A 230 5.27 26.19 -18.03
C LYS A 230 4.46 27.41 -17.62
N ILE A 231 3.90 27.42 -16.40
CA ILE A 231 3.12 28.53 -15.87
C ILE A 231 3.96 29.81 -15.77
N LEU A 232 5.21 29.70 -15.31
CA LEU A 232 6.12 30.84 -15.19
C LEU A 232 6.63 31.31 -16.56
N ASN A 233 6.99 30.39 -17.45
CA ASN A 233 7.49 30.77 -18.78
C ASN A 233 6.38 31.29 -19.72
N ASP A 234 5.13 30.86 -19.56
CA ASP A 234 3.99 31.42 -20.31
C ASP A 234 3.61 32.81 -19.78
N ALA A 235 3.90 33.12 -18.50
CA ALA A 235 3.68 34.45 -17.92
C ALA A 235 4.69 35.50 -18.44
N ASP A 236 5.89 35.08 -18.85
CA ASP A 236 6.90 35.95 -19.47
C ASP A 236 6.65 36.21 -20.98
N GLY A 237 5.59 35.62 -21.56
CA GLY A 237 5.19 35.78 -22.96
C GLY A 237 4.25 36.94 -23.27
N MET A 238 3.98 37.84 -22.31
CA MET A 238 3.08 39.00 -22.47
C MET A 238 3.76 40.36 -22.50
N ASP A 239 5.06 40.44 -22.79
CA ASP A 239 5.70 41.68 -23.21
C ASP A 239 6.62 41.40 -24.39
N HIS A 240 6.16 41.72 -25.61
CA HIS A 240 6.89 42.43 -26.66
C HIS A 240 5.93 42.65 -27.84
N VAL A 241 5.40 43.88 -27.92
CA VAL A 241 5.03 44.54 -29.18
C VAL A 241 6.26 44.65 -30.06
#